data_AF-A0A4Q3RYU4-F1
#
_entry.id   AF-A0A4Q3RYU4-F1
#
_cell.length_a   1.000
_cell.length_b   1.000
_cell.length_c   1.000
_cell.angle_alpha   90.00
_cell.angle_beta   90.00
_cell.angle_gamma   90.00
#
_symmetry.space_group_name_H-M   'P 1'
#
loop_
_entity.id
_entity.type
_entity.pdbx_description
1 polymer ?
#
loop_
_entity_poly.entity_id
_entity_poly.type
_entity_poly.pdbx_seq_one_letter_code
_entity_poly.pdbx_strand_id
1 'polypeptide(L)'
;MTRGLKGRDRRDKRQRAILLGLLTVGWLATLPFGAVGALFSPLVFDHRPNLLNPMAWIAFLLMIAFWIVCIIAPFVAWVTWNRNQERYAWLAIAVPAVWLTALVVALQFVPG
;
A
#
# COMPACT_ATOMS: atom_id res chain seq x y z
N MET A 1 11.80 35.87 -22.33
CA MET A 1 12.42 34.69 -21.71
C MET A 1 11.44 33.84 -20.85
N THR A 2 10.14 33.81 -21.13
CA THR A 2 9.13 33.10 -20.31
C THR A 2 8.72 31.72 -20.87
N ARG A 3 9.06 31.40 -22.12
CA ARG A 3 8.73 30.10 -22.76
C ARG A 3 9.47 28.89 -22.14
N GLY A 4 10.66 29.10 -21.58
CA GLY A 4 11.47 28.01 -21.00
C GLY A 4 10.91 27.46 -19.68
N LEU A 5 10.34 28.32 -18.83
CA LEU A 5 9.79 27.92 -17.52
C LEU A 5 8.51 27.09 -17.67
N LYS A 6 7.63 27.49 -18.61
CA LYS A 6 6.36 26.79 -18.88
C LYS A 6 6.54 25.36 -19.43
N GLY A 7 7.66 25.11 -20.12
CA GLY A 7 8.03 23.77 -20.60
C GLY A 7 8.55 22.86 -19.48
N ARG A 8 9.29 23.41 -18.51
CA ARG A 8 9.85 22.68 -17.37
C ARG A 8 8.75 22.19 -16.42
N ASP A 9 7.84 23.08 -16.04
CA ASP A 9 6.69 22.73 -15.18
C ASP A 9 5.80 21.63 -15.78
N ARG A 10 5.60 21.67 -17.10
CA ARG A 10 4.78 20.66 -17.79
C ARG A 10 5.46 19.30 -17.84
N ARG A 11 6.80 19.28 -17.93
CA ARG A 11 7.61 18.05 -17.91
C ARG A 11 7.63 17.43 -16.52
N ASP A 12 7.80 18.25 -15.49
CA ASP A 12 7.80 17.80 -14.09
C ASP A 12 6.44 17.23 -13.69
N LYS A 13 5.32 17.90 -14.03
CA LYS A 13 3.97 17.35 -13.81
C LYS A 13 3.76 16.01 -14.51
N ARG A 14 4.29 15.85 -15.73
CA ARG A 14 4.15 14.60 -16.50
C ARG A 14 4.99 13.48 -15.89
N GLN A 15 6.22 13.77 -15.46
CA GLN A 15 7.05 12.79 -14.75
C GLN A 15 6.41 12.33 -13.43
N ARG A 16 5.86 13.26 -12.64
CA ARG A 16 5.19 12.93 -11.39
C ARG A 16 3.93 12.08 -11.60
N ALA A 17 3.14 12.37 -12.62
CA ALA A 17 2.00 11.53 -13.00
C ALA A 17 2.43 10.11 -13.44
N ILE A 18 3.54 9.99 -14.17
CA ILE A 18 4.10 8.68 -14.56
C ILE A 18 4.56 7.90 -13.32
N LEU A 19 5.24 8.56 -12.38
CA LEU A 19 5.66 7.93 -11.12
C LEU A 19 4.46 7.44 -10.31
N LEU A 20 3.39 8.24 -10.22
CA LEU A 20 2.14 7.84 -9.57
C LEU A 20 1.50 6.62 -10.24
N GLY A 21 1.51 6.57 -11.57
CA GLY A 21 1.09 5.41 -12.35
C GLY A 21 1.93 4.17 -12.07
N LEU A 22 3.26 4.30 -12.06
CA LEU A 22 4.16 3.19 -11.75
C LEU A 22 3.94 2.64 -10.35
N LEU A 23 3.81 3.51 -9.34
CA LEU A 23 3.51 3.10 -7.97
C LEU A 23 2.15 2.42 -7.86
N THR A 24 1.14 2.93 -8.58
CA THR A 24 -0.19 2.30 -8.64
C THR A 24 -0.10 0.88 -9.18
N VAL A 25 0.60 0.69 -10.31
CA VAL A 25 0.78 -0.65 -10.91
C VAL A 25 1.59 -1.55 -9.98
N GLY A 26 2.63 -1.03 -9.34
CA GLY A 26 3.42 -1.76 -8.35
C GLY A 26 2.55 -2.29 -7.20
N TRP A 27 1.71 -1.43 -6.61
CA TRP A 27 0.80 -1.85 -5.53
C TRP A 27 -0.26 -2.85 -6.00
N LEU A 28 -0.85 -2.63 -7.19
CA LEU A 28 -1.81 -3.57 -7.76
C LEU A 28 -1.16 -4.93 -8.05
N ALA A 29 0.10 -4.98 -8.48
CA ALA A 29 0.83 -6.23 -8.68
C ALA A 29 1.06 -6.99 -7.37
N THR A 30 1.11 -6.30 -6.23
CA THR A 30 1.25 -6.93 -4.91
C THR A 30 -0.07 -7.46 -4.32
N LEU A 31 -1.21 -7.20 -4.95
CA LEU A 31 -2.53 -7.68 -4.52
C LEU A 31 -2.60 -9.19 -4.24
N PRO A 32 -2.06 -10.07 -5.11
CA PRO A 32 -2.17 -11.51 -4.91
C PRO A 32 -1.49 -11.98 -3.64
N PHE A 33 -0.44 -11.31 -3.16
CA PHE A 33 0.27 -11.72 -1.94
C PHE A 33 -0.61 -11.57 -0.69
N GLY A 34 -1.42 -10.52 -0.60
CA GLY A 34 -2.40 -10.37 0.49
C GLY A 34 -3.50 -11.44 0.43
N ALA A 35 -3.99 -11.75 -0.77
CA ALA A 35 -5.01 -12.78 -0.98
C ALA A 35 -4.49 -14.19 -0.67
N VAL A 36 -3.26 -14.50 -1.07
CA VAL A 36 -2.58 -15.76 -0.75
C VAL A 36 -2.36 -15.87 0.75
N GLY A 37 -1.93 -14.80 1.42
CA GLY A 37 -1.81 -14.76 2.88
C GLY A 37 -3.12 -15.09 3.59
N ALA A 38 -4.26 -14.59 3.09
CA ALA A 38 -5.57 -14.93 3.64
C ALA A 38 -5.93 -16.41 3.44
N LEU A 39 -5.59 -17.00 2.29
CA LEU A 39 -5.83 -18.42 1.99
C LEU A 39 -5.03 -19.36 2.92
N PHE A 40 -3.80 -18.96 3.29
CA PHE A 40 -2.95 -19.71 4.21
C PHE A 40 -3.13 -19.32 5.69
N SER A 41 -4.08 -18.46 6.01
CA SER A 41 -4.35 -18.07 7.40
C SER A 41 -4.66 -19.22 8.37
N PRO A 42 -5.34 -20.32 7.97
CA PRO A 42 -5.56 -21.44 8.88
C PRO A 42 -4.25 -22.07 9.38
N LEU A 43 -3.20 -22.03 8.55
CA LEU A 43 -1.90 -22.61 8.84
C LEU A 43 -1.15 -21.85 9.94
N VAL A 44 -1.38 -20.53 10.06
CA VAL A 44 -0.80 -19.68 11.12
C VAL A 44 -1.48 -19.94 12.48
N PHE A 45 -2.77 -20.25 12.47
CA PHE A 45 -3.55 -20.52 13.69
C PHE A 45 -3.64 -21.99 14.07
N ASP A 46 -3.04 -22.89 13.28
CA ASP A 46 -2.99 -24.33 13.57
C ASP A 46 -2.17 -24.62 14.84
N HIS A 47 -1.21 -23.75 15.16
CA HIS A 47 -0.52 -23.76 16.44
C HIS A 47 -1.41 -23.18 17.55
N ARG A 48 -1.84 -24.04 18.49
CA ARG A 48 -2.64 -23.65 19.67
C ARG A 48 -2.21 -22.35 20.39
N PRO A 49 -0.92 -22.04 20.60
CA PRO A 49 -0.54 -20.78 21.25
C PRO A 49 -0.85 -19.53 20.40
N ASN A 50 -0.95 -19.63 19.07
CA ASN A 50 -1.26 -18.49 18.20
C ASN A 50 -2.73 -18.05 18.28
N LEU A 51 -3.66 -18.94 18.65
CA LEU A 51 -5.06 -18.58 18.88
C LEU A 51 -5.23 -17.58 20.03
N LEU A 52 -4.37 -17.67 21.05
CA LEU A 52 -4.39 -16.81 22.23
C LEU A 52 -3.45 -15.59 22.10
N ASN A 53 -2.67 -15.50 21.01
CA ASN A 53 -1.73 -14.40 20.80
C ASN A 53 -2.42 -13.24 20.07
N PRO A 54 -2.62 -12.07 20.72
CA PRO A 54 -3.25 -10.92 20.08
C PRO A 54 -2.44 -10.38 18.89
N MET A 55 -1.11 -10.56 18.88
CA MET A 55 -0.27 -10.12 17.75
C MET A 55 -0.50 -10.96 16.49
N ALA A 56 -0.81 -12.25 16.63
CA ALA A 56 -1.16 -13.11 15.51
C ALA A 56 -2.47 -12.64 14.84
N TRP A 57 -3.45 -12.21 15.63
CA TRP A 57 -4.67 -11.60 15.12
C TRP A 57 -4.43 -10.27 14.41
N ILE A 58 -3.58 -9.39 14.96
CA ILE A 58 -3.23 -8.11 14.32
C ILE A 58 -2.51 -8.37 12.99
N ALA A 59 -1.53 -9.27 12.96
CA ALA A 59 -0.82 -9.63 11.74
C ALA A 59 -1.77 -10.20 10.68
N PHE A 60 -2.70 -11.08 11.09
CA PHE A 60 -3.72 -11.61 10.21
C PHE A 60 -4.64 -10.52 9.64
N LEU A 61 -5.15 -9.61 10.48
CA LEU A 61 -5.99 -8.50 10.05
C LEU A 61 -5.25 -7.55 9.09
N LEU A 62 -3.98 -7.25 9.38
CA LEU A 62 -3.14 -6.43 8.49
C LEU A 62 -2.93 -7.12 7.14
N MET A 63 -2.70 -8.44 7.14
CA MET A 63 -2.50 -9.23 5.93
C MET A 63 -3.75 -9.33 5.08
N ILE A 64 -4.91 -9.64 5.67
CA ILE A 64 -6.17 -9.75 4.93
C ILE A 64 -6.70 -8.39 4.47
N ALA A 65 -6.39 -7.30 5.17
CA ALA A 65 -6.77 -5.96 4.73
C ALA A 65 -5.80 -5.38 3.69
N PHE A 66 -4.60 -5.95 3.54
CA PHE A 66 -3.55 -5.40 2.68
C PHE A 66 -4.01 -5.21 1.23
N TRP A 67 -4.71 -6.19 0.66
CA TRP A 67 -5.19 -6.09 -0.71
C TRP A 67 -6.21 -4.95 -0.90
N ILE A 68 -7.08 -4.72 0.09
CA ILE A 68 -8.02 -3.59 0.10
C ILE A 68 -7.25 -2.27 0.09
N VAL A 69 -6.23 -2.16 0.94
CA VAL A 69 -5.36 -0.97 1.03
C VAL A 69 -4.64 -0.71 -0.30
N CYS A 70 -4.13 -1.75 -0.97
CA CYS A 70 -3.50 -1.64 -2.29
C CYS A 70 -4.45 -1.17 -3.40
N ILE A 71 -5.77 -1.28 -3.25
CA ILE A 71 -6.75 -0.75 -4.21
C ILE A 71 -7.19 0.66 -3.82
N ILE A 72 -7.57 0.86 -2.55
CA ILE A 72 -8.13 2.12 -2.07
C ILE A 72 -7.06 3.22 -2.10
N ALA A 73 -5.84 2.93 -1.69
CA ALA A 73 -4.79 3.96 -1.60
C ALA A 73 -4.45 4.58 -2.97
N PRO A 74 -4.21 3.82 -4.05
CA PRO A 74 -4.02 4.41 -5.37
C PRO A 74 -5.27 5.15 -5.87
N PHE A 75 -6.47 4.62 -5.62
CA PHE A 75 -7.71 5.30 -6.01
C PHE A 75 -7.82 6.68 -5.36
N VAL A 76 -7.61 6.78 -4.05
CA VAL A 76 -7.60 8.06 -3.31
C VAL A 76 -6.46 8.97 -3.80
N ALA A 77 -5.30 8.40 -4.13
CA ALA A 77 -4.17 9.14 -4.69
C ALA A 77 -4.52 9.80 -6.04
N TRP A 78 -5.21 9.10 -6.93
CA TRP A 78 -5.68 9.66 -8.20
C TRP A 78 -6.79 10.69 -8.03
N VAL A 79 -7.73 10.48 -7.10
CA VAL A 79 -8.78 11.46 -6.79
C VAL A 79 -8.19 12.77 -6.26
N THR A 80 -7.24 12.69 -5.33
CA THR A 80 -6.58 13.87 -4.76
C THR A 80 -5.65 14.55 -5.76
N TRP A 81 -4.98 13.77 -6.62
CA TRP A 81 -4.20 14.28 -7.75
C TRP A 81 -5.06 15.10 -8.71
N ASN A 82 -6.24 14.59 -9.09
CA ASN A 82 -7.18 15.31 -9.96
C ASN A 82 -7.72 16.60 -9.33
N ARG A 83 -7.75 16.69 -8.00
CA ARG A 83 -8.10 17.90 -7.26
C ARG A 83 -6.94 18.89 -7.10
N ASN A 84 -5.82 18.70 -7.82
CA ASN A 84 -4.57 19.47 -7.66
C ASN A 84 -3.98 19.42 -6.24
N GLN A 85 -4.37 18.43 -5.43
CA GLN A 85 -3.90 18.25 -4.06
C GLN A 85 -2.70 17.29 -4.01
N GLU A 86 -1.60 17.70 -4.64
CA GLU A 86 -0.44 16.83 -4.88
C GLU A 86 0.15 16.21 -3.60
N ARG A 87 0.27 16.97 -2.50
CA ARG A 87 0.78 16.43 -1.23
C ARG A 87 -0.06 15.27 -0.71
N TYR A 88 -1.38 15.36 -0.82
CA TYR A 88 -2.29 14.32 -0.37
C TYR A 88 -2.26 13.08 -1.28
N ALA A 89 -2.00 13.26 -2.57
CA ALA A 89 -1.81 12.14 -3.49
C ALA A 89 -0.58 11.30 -3.13
N TRP A 90 0.53 11.96 -2.80
CA TRP A 90 1.76 11.29 -2.36
C TRP A 90 1.62 10.64 -0.99
N LEU A 91 0.86 11.23 -0.07
CA LEU A 91 0.56 10.60 1.20
C LEU A 91 -0.30 9.35 1.01
N ALA A 92 -1.34 9.44 0.18
CA ALA A 92 -2.22 8.31 -0.10
C ALA A 92 -1.46 7.13 -0.73
N ILE A 93 -0.60 7.38 -1.73
CA ILE A 93 0.16 6.30 -2.40
C ILE A 93 1.22 5.65 -1.50
N ALA A 94 1.61 6.30 -0.40
CA ALA A 94 2.55 5.76 0.58
C ALA A 94 1.88 4.86 1.64
N VAL A 95 0.55 4.94 1.79
CA VAL A 95 -0.21 4.14 2.78
C VAL A 95 0.06 2.64 2.66
N PRO A 96 0.08 2.02 1.46
CA PRO A 96 0.34 0.59 1.35
C PRO A 96 1.75 0.21 1.83
N ALA A 97 2.76 1.07 1.66
CA ALA A 97 4.10 0.82 2.18
C ALA A 97 4.12 0.80 3.71
N VAL A 98 3.46 1.78 4.33
CA VAL A 98 3.33 1.85 5.80
C VAL A 98 2.54 0.67 6.34
N TRP A 99 1.52 0.22 5.59
CA TRP A 99 0.75 -0.96 5.96
C TRP A 99 1.59 -2.23 5.90
N LEU A 100 2.38 -2.38 4.84
CA LEU A 100 3.29 -3.52 4.65
C LEU A 100 4.34 -3.55 5.76
N THR A 101 4.92 -2.41 6.13
CA THR A 101 5.91 -2.36 7.21
C THR A 101 5.28 -2.71 8.56
N ALA A 102 4.07 -2.23 8.84
CA ALA A 102 3.33 -2.62 10.04
C ALA A 102 3.06 -4.13 10.09
N LEU A 103 2.69 -4.73 8.96
CA LEU A 103 2.51 -6.18 8.83
C LEU A 103 3.80 -6.94 9.13
N VAL A 104 4.92 -6.55 8.51
CA VAL A 104 6.22 -7.20 8.71
C VAL A 104 6.64 -7.12 10.19
N VAL A 105 6.44 -5.97 10.84
CA VAL A 105 6.73 -5.80 12.27
C VAL A 105 5.84 -6.72 13.11
N ALA A 106 4.53 -6.77 12.85
CA ALA A 106 3.62 -7.62 13.59
C ALA A 106 3.98 -9.11 13.45
N LEU A 107 4.39 -9.55 12.26
CA LEU A 107 4.81 -10.93 12.00
C LEU A 107 6.05 -11.35 12.80
N GLN A 108 6.94 -10.43 13.18
CA GLN A 108 8.10 -10.75 14.03
C GLN A 108 7.71 -11.25 15.43
N PHE A 109 6.50 -10.95 15.88
CA PHE A 109 5.96 -11.36 17.18
C PHE A 109 5.06 -12.60 17.09
N VAL A 110 4.91 -13.19 15.90
CA VAL A 110 4.18 -14.44 15.70
C VAL A 110 5.20 -15.58 15.72
N PRO A 111 5.16 -16.48 16.70
CA PRO A 111 6.01 -17.66 16.69
C PRO A 111 5.64 -18.55 15.51
N GLY A 112 6.68 -19.01 14.80
CA GLY A 112 6.57 -19.96 13.68
C GLY A 112 6.37 -21.39 14.12
#